data_AF-A0AAW5EBJ4-F1
#
_entry.id   AF-A0AAW5EBJ4-F1
#
_cell.length_a   1.000
_cell.length_b   1.000
_cell.length_c   1.000
_cell.angle_alpha   90.00
_cell.angle_beta   90.00
_cell.angle_gamma   90.00
#
_symmetry.space_group_name_H-M   'P 1'
#
loop_
_entity.id
_entity.type
_entity.pdbx_description
1 polymer ?
#
loop_
_entity_poly.entity_id
_entity_poly.type
_entity_poly.pdbx_seq_one_letter_code
_entity_poly.pdbx_strand_id
1 'polypeptide(L)'
;EIYINKNQIVLVEHDLEQVVFSHLDNIPNLNEIFKKAKHLNDNQLIAKYENINYTITLKDNEIQSIAYKDEFENDILITLNHQIKNPTINPEVFKPKFPNYYDMVR
;
A
#
# COMPACT_ATOMS: atom_id res chain seq x y z
N GLU A 1 -5.82 0.35 -11.13
CA GLU A 1 -4.40 0.29 -10.69
C GLU A 1 -4.00 1.62 -10.06
N ILE A 2 -3.10 1.62 -9.08
CA ILE A 2 -2.64 2.83 -8.39
C ILE A 2 -1.14 2.99 -8.58
N TYR A 3 -0.73 4.14 -9.12
CA TYR A 3 0.66 4.51 -9.30
C TYR A 3 0.99 5.73 -8.46
N ILE A 4 2.08 5.66 -7.72
CA ILE A 4 2.51 6.72 -6.80
C ILE A 4 3.92 7.14 -7.17
N ASN A 5 4.12 8.44 -7.44
CA ASN A 5 5.43 9.02 -7.67
C ASN A 5 5.56 10.34 -6.90
N LYS A 6 6.40 10.34 -5.86
CA LYS A 6 6.48 11.44 -4.89
C LYS A 6 5.10 11.74 -4.32
N ASN A 7 4.52 12.90 -4.61
CA ASN A 7 3.19 13.34 -4.17
C ASN A 7 2.12 13.22 -5.26
N GLN A 8 2.47 12.72 -6.44
CA GLN A 8 1.54 12.50 -7.55
C GLN A 8 0.98 11.09 -7.51
N ILE A 9 -0.32 10.99 -7.72
CA ILE A 9 -1.04 9.72 -7.85
C ILE A 9 -1.71 9.68 -9.21
N VAL A 10 -1.57 8.52 -9.87
CA VAL A 10 -2.33 8.18 -11.06
C VAL A 10 -3.14 6.93 -10.74
N LEU A 11 -4.46 7.09 -10.73
CA LEU A 11 -5.41 5.99 -10.57
C LEU A 11 -5.95 5.64 -11.96
N VAL A 12 -5.80 4.38 -12.36
CA VAL A 12 -6.33 3.84 -13.62
C VAL A 12 -7.54 2.95 -13.28
N GLU A 13 -8.73 3.39 -13.64
CA GLU A 13 -10.00 2.68 -13.38
C GLU A 13 -10.55 2.12 -14.68
N HIS A 14 -10.16 0.88 -15.00
CA HIS A 14 -10.52 0.24 -16.27
C HIS A 14 -12.04 0.10 -16.46
N ASP A 15 -12.78 -0.21 -15.41
CA ASP A 15 -14.24 -0.39 -15.47
C ASP A 15 -14.99 0.91 -15.81
N LEU A 16 -14.38 2.05 -15.50
CA LEU A 16 -14.91 3.38 -15.82
C LEU A 16 -14.27 3.98 -17.08
N GLU A 17 -13.32 3.26 -17.69
CA GLU A 17 -12.47 3.77 -18.78
C GLU A 17 -11.90 5.16 -18.43
N GLN A 18 -11.40 5.33 -17.21
CA GLN A 18 -11.00 6.62 -16.66
C GLN A 18 -9.60 6.57 -16.03
N VAL A 19 -8.90 7.70 -16.10
CA VAL A 19 -7.64 7.95 -15.40
C VAL A 19 -7.76 9.21 -14.56
N VAL A 20 -7.55 9.08 -13.26
CA VAL A 20 -7.56 10.20 -12.32
C VAL A 20 -6.13 10.57 -11.95
N PHE A 21 -5.79 11.84 -12.15
CA PHE A 21 -4.55 12.44 -11.71
C PHE A 21 -4.85 13.24 -10.43
N SER A 22 -4.15 12.94 -9.34
CA SER A 22 -4.36 13.62 -8.07
C SER A 22 -3.03 13.90 -7.37
N HIS A 23 -3.08 14.76 -6.35
CA HIS A 23 -1.99 15.02 -5.44
C HIS A 23 -2.43 14.65 -4.02
N LEU A 24 -1.63 13.87 -3.31
CA LEU A 24 -1.83 13.63 -1.88
C LEU A 24 -0.75 14.37 -1.10
N ASP A 25 -1.19 15.18 -0.14
CA ASP A 25 -0.29 15.82 0.83
C ASP A 25 0.39 14.78 1.71
N ASN A 26 -0.34 13.72 2.08
CA ASN A 26 0.17 12.56 2.81
C ASN A 26 -0.22 11.27 2.08
N ILE A 27 0.80 10.52 1.67
CA ILE A 27 0.61 9.18 1.09
C ILE A 27 0.70 8.17 2.21
N PRO A 28 -0.29 7.26 2.35
CA PRO A 28 -0.20 6.13 3.26
C PRO A 28 1.09 5.36 2.99
N ASN A 29 2.00 5.40 3.96
CA ASN A 29 3.34 4.88 3.78
C ASN A 29 3.56 3.65 4.67
N LEU A 30 3.37 2.47 4.10
CA LEU A 30 3.63 1.20 4.80
C LEU A 30 5.04 1.15 5.39
N ASN A 31 6.03 1.80 4.78
CA ASN A 31 7.38 1.87 5.34
C ASN A 31 7.41 2.61 6.68
N GLU A 32 6.60 3.65 6.87
CA GLU A 32 6.50 4.36 8.15
C GLU A 32 5.84 3.50 9.23
N ILE A 33 4.89 2.64 8.86
CA ILE A 33 4.30 1.66 9.76
C ILE A 33 5.39 0.67 10.23
N PHE A 34 6.16 0.11 9.29
CA PHE A 34 7.23 -0.85 9.62
C PHE A 34 8.34 -0.22 10.47
N LYS A 35 8.75 1.03 10.19
CA LYS A 35 9.75 1.75 11.00
C LYS A 35 9.31 1.98 12.45
N LYS A 36 8.00 2.13 12.68
CA LYS A 36 7.42 2.37 14.00
C LYS A 36 7.00 1.07 14.70
N ALA A 37 7.07 -0.06 14.02
CA ALA A 37 6.65 -1.35 14.54
C ALA A 37 7.55 -1.79 15.70
N LYS A 38 6.91 -2.29 16.76
CA LYS A 38 7.57 -2.85 17.94
C LYS A 38 7.14 -4.29 18.12
N HIS A 39 8.05 -5.14 18.58
CA HIS A 39 7.71 -6.51 18.91
C HIS A 39 6.67 -6.54 20.03
N LEU A 40 5.58 -7.26 19.79
CA LEU A 40 4.63 -7.67 20.82
C LEU A 40 5.01 -9.05 21.35
N ASN A 41 5.38 -9.96 20.46
CA ASN A 41 5.91 -11.30 20.74
C ASN A 41 6.71 -11.81 19.52
N ASP A 42 7.15 -13.05 19.56
CA ASP A 42 8.00 -13.67 18.52
C ASP A 42 7.38 -13.60 17.11
N ASN A 43 6.04 -13.66 17.02
CA ASN A 43 5.32 -13.74 15.75
C ASN A 43 4.46 -12.50 15.46
N GLN A 44 4.54 -11.45 16.27
CA GLN A 44 3.68 -10.27 16.12
C GLN A 44 4.42 -8.98 16.42
N LEU A 45 4.20 -7.99 15.56
CA LEU A 45 4.57 -6.60 15.78
C LEU A 45 3.32 -5.74 15.88
N ILE A 46 3.42 -4.65 16.63
CA ILE A 46 2.40 -3.61 16.71
C ILE A 46 2.99 -2.27 16.28
N ALA A 47 2.21 -1.49 15.54
CA ALA A 47 2.59 -0.14 15.14
C ALA A 47 1.41 0.81 15.32
N LYS A 48 1.71 2.10 15.57
CA LYS A 48 0.72 3.17 15.54
C LYS A 48 1.14 4.20 14.50
N TYR A 49 0.27 4.47 13.53
CA TYR A 49 0.48 5.42 12.45
C TYR A 49 -0.83 6.14 12.17
N GLU A 50 -0.81 7.47 12.09
CA GLU A 50 -2.01 8.31 11.86
C GLU A 50 -3.21 7.93 12.75
N ASN A 51 -2.94 7.69 14.04
CA ASN A 51 -3.91 7.25 15.03
C ASN A 51 -4.54 5.85 14.83
N ILE A 52 -4.17 5.14 13.77
CA ILE A 52 -4.56 3.76 13.51
C ILE A 52 -3.55 2.80 14.16
N ASN A 53 -4.08 1.76 14.81
CA ASN A 53 -3.27 0.67 15.37
C ASN A 53 -3.19 -0.48 14.36
N TYR A 54 -1.98 -0.92 14.08
CA TYR A 54 -1.67 -2.01 13.16
C TYR A 54 -1.13 -3.20 13.92
N THR A 55 -1.57 -4.40 13.53
CA THR A 55 -0.99 -5.67 13.94
C THR A 55 -0.34 -6.32 12.74
N ILE A 56 0.95 -6.61 12.83
CA ILE A 56 1.73 -7.25 11.77
C ILE A 56 2.07 -8.66 12.25
N THR A 57 1.61 -9.68 11.54
CA THR A 57 1.90 -11.08 11.86
C THR A 57 3.11 -11.54 11.06
N LEU A 58 4.03 -12.21 11.74
CA LEU A 58 5.22 -12.80 11.15
C LEU A 58 5.08 -14.32 11.09
N LYS A 59 5.64 -14.91 10.04
CA LYS A 59 5.85 -16.36 9.91
C LYS A 59 7.26 -16.58 9.35
N ASP A 60 8.06 -17.40 10.03
CA ASP A 60 9.45 -17.68 9.63
C ASP A 60 10.29 -16.40 9.42
N ASN A 61 10.03 -15.39 10.27
CA ASN A 61 10.63 -14.05 10.20
C ASN A 61 10.30 -13.26 8.91
N GLU A 62 9.20 -13.61 8.23
CA GLU A 62 8.63 -12.89 7.10
C GLU A 62 7.24 -12.34 7.44
N ILE A 63 6.86 -11.23 6.82
CA ILE A 63 5.56 -10.61 7.09
C ILE A 63 4.48 -11.45 6.43
N GLN A 64 3.63 -12.09 7.22
CA GLN A 64 2.52 -12.87 6.69
C GLN A 64 1.30 -11.96 6.42
N SER A 65 0.98 -11.08 7.36
CA SER A 65 -0.20 -10.24 7.26
C SER A 65 -0.09 -8.92 8.02
N ILE A 66 -0.94 -7.97 7.64
CA ILE A 66 -1.12 -6.68 8.29
C ILE A 66 -2.63 -6.51 8.51
N ALA A 67 -3.03 -6.31 9.77
CA ALA A 67 -4.41 -6.10 10.17
C ALA A 67 -4.58 -4.75 10.87
N TYR A 68 -5.66 -4.05 10.55
CA TYR A 68 -6.04 -2.78 11.19
C TYR A 68 -7.54 -2.51 11.04
N LYS A 69 -8.07 -1.61 11.86
CA LYS A 69 -9.37 -0.98 11.63
C LYS A 69 -9.17 0.38 10.97
N ASP A 70 -9.90 0.64 9.88
CA ASP A 70 -9.88 1.95 9.23
C ASP A 70 -10.73 2.98 10.00
N GLU A 71 -10.76 4.22 9.49
CA GLU A 71 -11.50 5.33 10.12
C GLU A 71 -13.02 5.13 10.16
N PHE A 72 -13.54 4.16 9.39
CA PHE A 72 -14.95 3.80 9.34
C PHE A 72 -15.23 2.49 10.09
N GLU A 73 -14.30 2.06 10.94
CA GLU A 73 -14.38 0.83 11.76
C GLU A 73 -14.39 -0.48 10.96
N ASN A 74 -14.06 -0.45 9.67
CA ASN A 74 -13.95 -1.64 8.86
C ASN A 74 -12.71 -2.45 9.26
N ASP A 75 -12.86 -3.77 9.36
CA ASP A 75 -11.75 -4.67 9.59
C ASP A 75 -10.99 -4.96 8.29
N ILE A 76 -9.76 -4.46 8.19
CA ILE A 76 -8.90 -4.67 7.03
C ILE A 76 -7.85 -5.74 7.35
N LEU A 77 -7.72 -6.71 6.45
CA LEU A 77 -6.66 -7.72 6.48
C LEU A 77 -5.93 -7.76 5.13
N ILE A 78 -4.64 -7.44 5.15
CA ILE A 78 -3.74 -7.58 4.02
C ILE A 78 -2.89 -8.83 4.25
N THR A 79 -2.91 -9.78 3.32
CA THR A 79 -2.11 -11.01 3.38
C THR A 79 -1.06 -11.00 2.27
N LEU A 80 0.20 -11.30 2.61
CA LEU A 80 1.30 -11.29 1.66
C LEU A 80 1.74 -12.72 1.33
N ASN A 81 1.81 -13.04 0.04
CA ASN A 81 2.20 -14.35 -0.47
C ASN A 81 3.33 -14.22 -1.50
N HIS A 82 4.18 -15.25 -1.61
CA HIS A 82 5.29 -15.31 -2.59
C HIS A 82 6.20 -14.07 -2.57
N GLN A 83 6.55 -13.60 -1.38
CA GLN A 83 7.37 -12.41 -1.20
C GLN A 83 8.78 -12.64 -1.73
N ILE A 84 9.31 -11.66 -2.45
CA ILE A 84 10.69 -11.65 -2.91
C ILE A 84 11.39 -10.44 -2.31
N LYS A 85 12.49 -10.67 -1.58
CA LYS A 85 13.26 -9.61 -0.92
C LYS A 85 14.40 -9.15 -1.82
N ASN A 86 14.56 -7.84 -1.94
CA ASN A 86 15.60 -7.17 -2.73
C ASN A 86 15.72 -7.64 -4.20
N PRO A 87 14.63 -7.88 -4.95
CA PRO A 87 14.75 -8.16 -6.37
C PRO A 87 15.19 -6.92 -7.13
N THR A 88 15.86 -7.10 -8.26
CA THR A 88 15.96 -6.05 -9.27
C THR A 88 14.59 -5.87 -9.92
N ILE A 89 14.00 -4.69 -9.79
CA ILE A 89 12.67 -4.39 -10.35
C ILE A 89 12.85 -3.58 -11.63
N ASN A 90 12.18 -3.97 -12.71
CA ASN A 90 12.15 -3.19 -13.94
C ASN A 90 11.41 -1.86 -13.70
N PRO A 91 12.02 -0.68 -13.90
CA PRO A 91 11.38 0.61 -13.67
C PRO A 91 10.07 0.82 -14.46
N GLU A 92 9.88 0.11 -15.58
CA GLU A 92 8.68 0.20 -16.40
C GLU A 92 7.40 -0.24 -15.68
N VAL A 93 7.50 -1.05 -14.61
CA VAL A 93 6.31 -1.46 -13.83
C VAL A 93 5.70 -0.30 -13.04
N PHE A 94 6.46 0.78 -12.81
CA PHE A 94 6.00 1.97 -12.11
C PHE A 94 5.41 3.03 -13.06
N LYS A 95 5.35 2.77 -14.36
CA LYS A 95 4.76 3.67 -15.34
C LYS A 95 3.31 3.24 -15.63
N PRO A 96 2.32 4.12 -15.41
CA PRO A 96 0.93 3.81 -15.74
C PRO A 96 0.78 3.59 -17.24
N LYS A 97 0.02 2.56 -17.61
CA LYS A 97 -0.32 2.24 -19.00
C LYS A 97 -1.82 2.12 -19.12
N PHE A 98 -2.41 2.96 -19.96
CA PHE A 98 -3.85 2.98 -20.18
C PHE A 98 -4.14 3.39 -21.63
N PRO A 99 -5.28 2.98 -22.19
CA PRO A 99 -5.67 3.38 -23.53
C PRO A 99 -5.85 4.89 -23.67
N ASN A 100 -5.56 5.41 -24.86
CA ASN A 100 -5.66 6.84 -25.15
C ASN A 100 -7.11 7.37 -25.19
N TYR A 101 -8.10 6.49 -25.26
CA TYR A 101 -9.52 6.84 -25.26
C TYR A 101 -10.12 6.96 -23.86
N TYR A 102 -9.36 6.63 -22.81
CA TYR A 102 -9.83 6.79 -21.44
C TYR A 102 -10.03 8.27 -21.12
N ASP A 103 -11.10 8.56 -20.37
CA ASP A 103 -11.35 9.89 -19.86
C ASP A 103 -10.26 10.28 -18.84
N MET A 104 -9.87 11.55 -18.83
CA MET A 104 -8.81 12.05 -17.97
C MET A 104 -9.35 13.10 -17.00
N VAL A 105 -9.37 12.76 -15.72
CA VAL A 105 -9.77 13.66 -14.62
C VAL A 105 -8.52 14.18 -13.94
N ARG A 106 -8.46 15.50 -13.69
CA ARG A 106 -7.30 16.18 -13.10
C ARG A 106 -7.73 17.08 -11.95
#